data_AF-A0AAV8PW48-F1
#
_entry.id   AF-A0AAV8PW48-F1
#
_cell.length_a   1.000
_cell.length_b   1.000
_cell.length_c   1.000
_cell.angle_alpha   90.00
_cell.angle_beta   90.00
_cell.angle_gamma   90.00
#
_symmetry.space_group_name_H-M   'P 1'
#
loop_
_entity.id
_entity.type
_entity.pdbx_description
1 polymer ?
#
loop_
_entity_poly.entity_id
_entity_poly.type
_entity_poly.pdbx_seq_one_letter_code
_entity_poly.pdbx_strand_id
1 'polypeptide(L)'
;MEESEPLPAKNPDHFCMFPITYPSIWEFYKKSVASFWTVEEVDLSLDLCHWQHRLTPDELRIVSHVLAFFATSDGLVIENLTVRFMRDV
;
A
#
# COMPACT_ATOMS: atom_id res chain seq x y z
N MET A 1 -24.75 -24.05 8.17
CA MET A 1 -23.67 -24.66 7.36
C MET A 1 -22.85 -23.49 6.89
N GLU A 2 -21.66 -23.28 7.46
CA GLU A 2 -20.71 -22.32 6.90
C GLU A 2 -20.46 -22.72 5.45
N GLU A 3 -20.80 -21.84 4.51
CA GLU A 3 -20.33 -21.97 3.14
C GLU A 3 -18.81 -22.06 3.20
N SER A 4 -18.24 -23.13 2.66
CA SER A 4 -16.80 -23.35 2.67
C SER A 4 -16.09 -22.12 2.08
N GLU A 5 -15.23 -21.49 2.86
CA GLU A 5 -14.49 -20.30 2.45
C GLU A 5 -13.64 -20.62 1.20
N PRO A 6 -13.86 -19.96 0.06
CA PRO A 6 -13.16 -20.28 -1.19
C PRO A 6 -11.67 -19.89 -1.15
N LEU A 7 -11.29 -18.94 -0.29
CA LEU A 7 -9.92 -18.63 0.10
C LEU A 7 -9.87 -18.90 1.61
N PRO A 8 -8.91 -19.66 2.16
CA PRO A 8 -7.65 -20.14 1.60
C PRO A 8 -7.72 -21.60 1.11
N ALA A 9 -8.41 -21.87 -0.01
CA ALA A 9 -8.42 -23.20 -0.60
C ALA A 9 -7.16 -23.43 -1.46
N LYS A 10 -6.49 -24.58 -1.30
CA LYS A 10 -5.32 -24.92 -2.12
C LYS A 10 -5.73 -25.13 -3.59
N ASN A 11 -5.14 -24.35 -4.50
CA ASN A 11 -5.30 -24.51 -5.94
C ASN A 11 -3.95 -24.87 -6.59
N PRO A 12 -3.79 -26.06 -7.21
CA PRO A 12 -2.54 -26.44 -7.88
C PRO A 12 -2.17 -25.52 -9.06
N ASP A 13 -3.14 -24.84 -9.67
CA ASP A 13 -2.96 -23.97 -10.83
C ASP A 13 -2.87 -22.48 -10.46
N HIS A 14 -2.65 -22.13 -9.18
CA HIS A 14 -2.64 -20.73 -8.71
C HIS A 14 -1.57 -19.83 -9.36
N PHE A 15 -0.56 -20.40 -10.01
CA PHE A 15 0.43 -19.66 -10.80
C PHE A 15 -0.03 -19.38 -12.25
N CYS A 16 -1.10 -20.02 -12.71
CA CYS A 16 -1.69 -19.77 -14.03
C CYS A 16 -2.76 -18.68 -13.93
N MET A 17 -2.52 -17.55 -14.59
CA MET A 17 -3.41 -16.38 -14.48
C MET A 17 -4.72 -16.53 -15.26
N PHE A 18 -4.73 -17.33 -16.33
CA PHE A 18 -5.89 -17.49 -17.21
C PHE A 18 -6.44 -18.92 -17.16
N PRO A 19 -7.78 -19.08 -17.18
CA PRO A 19 -8.81 -18.04 -17.22
C PRO A 19 -9.02 -17.34 -15.85
N ILE A 20 -9.37 -16.06 -15.87
CA ILE A 20 -9.58 -15.25 -14.65
C ILE A 20 -10.78 -15.82 -13.87
N THR A 21 -10.54 -16.27 -12.63
CA THR A 21 -11.58 -16.87 -11.77
C THR A 21 -12.37 -15.83 -10.97
N TYR A 22 -11.73 -14.73 -10.57
CA TYR A 22 -12.34 -13.65 -9.78
C TYR A 22 -12.24 -12.29 -10.49
N PRO A 23 -13.21 -11.96 -11.37
CA PRO A 23 -13.18 -10.71 -12.16
C PRO A 23 -13.13 -9.44 -11.30
N SER A 24 -13.85 -9.41 -10.17
CA SER A 24 -13.87 -8.25 -9.26
C SER A 24 -12.49 -7.98 -8.64
N ILE A 25 -11.80 -9.02 -8.17
CA ILE A 25 -10.43 -8.91 -7.63
C ILE A 25 -9.47 -8.46 -8.72
N TRP A 26 -9.61 -9.01 -9.93
CA TRP A 26 -8.80 -8.61 -11.08
C TRP A 26 -9.00 -7.13 -11.45
N GLU A 27 -10.23 -6.63 -11.41
CA GLU A 27 -10.51 -5.20 -11.63
C GLU A 27 -9.81 -4.31 -10.59
N PHE A 28 -9.82 -4.70 -9.31
CA PHE A 28 -9.09 -3.97 -8.27
C PHE A 28 -7.57 -3.99 -8.50
N TYR A 29 -7.00 -5.14 -8.90
CA TYR A 29 -5.60 -5.23 -9.29
C TYR A 29 -5.29 -4.29 -10.47
N LYS A 30 -6.12 -4.30 -11.52
CA LYS A 30 -5.94 -3.41 -12.69
C LYS A 30 -6.06 -1.94 -12.33
N LYS A 31 -6.97 -1.57 -11.41
CA LYS A 31 -7.06 -0.21 -10.87
C LYS A 31 -5.78 0.18 -10.11
N SER A 32 -5.27 -0.69 -9.25
CA SER A 32 -4.01 -0.46 -8.53
C SER A 32 -2.81 -0.29 -9.48
N VAL A 33 -2.68 -1.14 -10.51
CA VAL A 33 -1.63 -1.02 -11.54
C VAL A 33 -1.76 0.29 -12.32
N ALA A 34 -2.99 0.75 -12.61
CA ALA A 34 -3.21 2.03 -13.28
C ALA A 34 -2.90 3.24 -12.39
N SER A 35 -2.76 3.05 -11.07
CA SER A 35 -2.40 4.08 -10.09
C SER A 35 -0.91 4.01 -9.70
N PHE A 36 -0.07 3.37 -10.51
CA PHE A 36 1.37 3.34 -10.28
C PHE A 36 1.98 4.74 -10.46
N TRP A 37 2.82 5.13 -9.51
CA TRP A 37 3.60 6.37 -9.53
C TRP A 37 4.97 6.12 -8.88
N THR A 38 5.93 6.97 -9.21
CA THR A 38 7.32 6.93 -8.74
C THR A 38 7.64 8.15 -7.90
N VAL A 39 8.60 8.02 -6.97
CA VAL A 39 8.94 9.11 -6.03
C VAL A 39 9.41 10.37 -6.77
N GLU A 40 10.04 10.19 -7.93
CA GLU A 40 10.52 11.26 -8.81
C GLU A 40 9.39 12.11 -9.41
N GLU A 41 8.14 11.63 -9.39
CA GLU A 41 6.98 12.41 -9.84
C GLU A 41 6.56 13.50 -8.83
N VAL A 42 7.09 13.47 -7.60
CA VAL A 42 6.81 14.47 -6.57
C VAL A 42 7.93 15.52 -6.54
N ASP A 43 7.63 16.73 -7.00
CA ASP A 43 8.56 17.86 -6.92
C ASP A 43 8.61 18.44 -5.51
N LEU A 44 9.76 18.33 -4.85
CA LEU A 44 10.03 18.85 -3.50
C LEU A 44 10.92 20.11 -3.52
N SER A 45 11.14 20.73 -4.67
CA SER A 45 12.10 21.83 -4.84
C SER A 45 11.80 23.05 -3.97
N LEU A 46 10.52 23.33 -3.67
CA LEU A 46 10.08 24.46 -2.86
C LEU A 46 9.84 24.10 -1.39
N ASP A 47 9.68 22.81 -1.09
CA ASP A 47 9.26 22.30 0.22
C ASP A 47 10.28 22.65 1.31
N LEU A 48 11.58 22.62 1.01
CA LEU A 48 12.61 22.98 1.97
C LEU A 48 12.52 24.46 2.40
N CYS A 49 12.20 25.35 1.46
CA CYS A 49 12.00 26.77 1.76
C CYS A 49 10.77 26.99 2.65
N HIS A 50 9.66 26.31 2.35
CA HIS A 50 8.45 26.37 3.16
C HIS A 50 8.68 25.81 4.57
N TRP A 51 9.39 24.68 4.66
CA TRP A 51 9.77 24.05 5.92
C TRP A 51 10.56 24.99 6.83
N GLN A 52 11.52 25.74 6.28
CA GLN A 52 12.41 26.60 7.06
C GLN A 52 11.84 27.99 7.35
N HIS A 53 11.00 28.54 6.46
CA HIS A 53 10.66 29.97 6.50
C HIS A 53 9.16 30.28 6.61
N ARG A 54 8.27 29.30 6.36
CA ARG A 54 6.82 29.54 6.42
C ARG A 54 6.13 28.85 7.59
N LEU A 55 6.64 27.71 8.04
CA LEU A 55 6.04 26.98 9.15
C LEU A 55 6.45 27.56 10.49
N THR A 56 5.47 27.61 11.41
CA THR A 56 5.73 27.87 12.83
C THR A 56 6.36 26.64 13.50
N PRO A 57 7.03 26.79 14.65
CA PRO A 57 7.60 25.65 15.37
C PRO A 57 6.58 24.56 15.74
N ASP A 58 5.34 24.93 16.03
CA ASP A 58 4.27 23.97 16.35
C ASP A 58 3.78 23.19 15.12
N GLU A 59 3.62 23.86 13.98
CA GLU A 59 3.28 23.19 12.72
C GLU A 59 4.38 22.23 12.29
N LEU A 60 5.65 22.67 12.37
CA LEU A 60 6.80 21.83 12.05
C LEU A 60 6.85 20.57 12.94
N ARG A 61 6.56 20.72 14.23
CA ARG A 61 6.49 19.60 15.18
C ARG A 61 5.37 18.62 14.81
N ILE A 62 4.20 19.11 14.43
CA ILE A 62 3.08 18.24 14.00
C ILE A 62 3.45 17.48 12.72
N VAL A 63 3.93 18.18 11.69
CA VAL A 63 4.28 17.54 10.41
C VAL A 63 5.42 16.52 10.62
N SER A 64 6.42 16.84 11.44
CA SER A 64 7.50 15.92 11.77
C SER A 64 6.99 14.63 12.43
N HIS A 65 6.06 14.72 13.38
CA HIS A 65 5.49 13.54 14.02
C HIS A 65 4.64 12.71 13.06
N VAL A 66 3.87 13.36 12.18
CA VAL A 66 3.08 12.65 11.16
C VAL A 66 3.99 11.90 10.19
N LEU A 67 5.08 12.52 9.73
CA LEU A 67 6.07 11.86 8.88
C LEU A 67 6.75 10.68 9.58
N ALA A 68 7.11 10.84 10.86
CA ALA A 68 7.71 9.76 11.65
C ALA A 68 6.74 8.57 11.85
N PHE A 69 5.44 8.84 12.05
CA PHE A 69 4.42 7.81 12.13
C PHE A 69 4.32 7.03 10.81
N PHE A 70 4.19 7.72 9.66
CA PHE A 70 4.07 7.05 8.36
C PHE A 70 5.32 6.25 7.99
N ALA A 71 6.51 6.78 8.26
CA ALA A 71 7.77 6.06 8.03
C ALA A 71 7.85 4.70 8.75
N THR A 72 7.13 4.54 9.87
CA THR A 72 7.07 3.28 10.62
C THR A 72 5.86 2.43 10.24
N SER A 73 4.69 3.04 10.08
CA SER A 73 3.43 2.32 9.84
C SER A 73 3.45 1.54 8.53
N ASP A 74 4.07 2.10 7.49
CA ASP A 74 4.12 1.46 6.16
C ASP A 74 4.85 0.12 6.22
N GLY A 75 5.94 0.05 7.00
CA GLY A 75 6.69 -1.18 7.24
C GLY A 75 5.85 -2.27 7.93
N LEU A 76 5.06 -1.89 8.94
CA LEU A 76 4.20 -2.83 9.68
C LEU A 76 3.11 -3.42 8.79
N VAL A 77 2.52 -2.61 7.91
CA VAL A 77 1.50 -3.09 6.96
C VAL A 77 2.12 -4.04 5.94
N ILE A 78 3.30 -3.70 5.39
CA ILE A 78 4.02 -4.56 4.44
C ILE A 78 4.37 -5.90 5.09
N GLU A 79 4.88 -5.90 6.33
CA GLU A 79 5.20 -7.13 7.04
C GLU A 79 3.97 -8.04 7.18
N ASN A 80 2.83 -7.48 7.56
CA ASN A 80 1.59 -8.24 7.69
C ASN A 80 1.09 -8.79 6.34
N LEU A 81 1.21 -8.00 5.26
CA LEU A 81 0.88 -8.46 3.91
C LEU A 81 1.78 -9.61 3.46
N THR A 82 3.09 -9.50 3.65
CA THR A 82 4.05 -10.51 3.19
C THR A 82 4.02 -11.78 4.03
N VAL A 83 3.98 -11.67 5.36
CA VAL A 83 4.14 -12.82 6.26
C VAL A 83 2.84 -13.60 6.44
N ARG A 84 1.69 -12.92 6.38
CA ARG A 84 0.37 -13.53 6.58
C ARG A 84 -0.40 -13.63 5.28
N PHE A 85 -0.82 -12.50 4.70
CA PHE A 85 -1.77 -12.52 3.60
C PHE A 85 -1.23 -13.20 2.32
N MET A 86 0.02 -12.95 1.92
CA MET A 86 0.62 -13.58 0.74
C MET A 86 0.89 -15.09 0.91
N ARG A 87 0.93 -15.58 2.15
CA ARG A 87 1.11 -17.00 2.44
C ARG A 87 -0.23 -17.72 2.54
N ASP A 88 -1.18 -17.06 3.17
CA ASP A 88 -2.46 -17.67 3.54
C ASP A 88 -3.44 -17.64 2.35
N VAL A 89 -3.39 -16.65 1.46
CA VAL A 89 -4.25 -16.51 0.25
C VAL A 89 -3.55 -17.01 -1.00
#